data_AF-A0A4Y1Z802-F1
#
_entry.id   AF-A0A4Y1Z802-F1
#
_cell.length_a   1.000
_cell.length_b   1.000
_cell.length_c   1.000
_cell.angle_alpha   90.00
_cell.angle_beta   90.00
_cell.angle_gamma   90.00
#
_symmetry.space_group_name_H-M   'P 1'
#
loop_
_entity.id
_entity.type
_entity.pdbx_description
1 polymer ?
#
loop_
_entity_poly.entity_id
_entity_poly.type
_entity_poly.pdbx_seq_one_letter_code
_entity_poly.pdbx_strand_id
1 'polypeptide(L)' 'MIAGAGAMGSRFGLMLYNAGNDVILIDKWRDHVEAIKKNGLSANINGQRSTTRMPISILMK' A
#
# COMPACT_ATOMS: atom_id res chain seq x y z
N MET A 1 -1.38 -8.96 -6.57
CA MET A 1 -1.98 -7.64 -6.91
C MET A 1 -3.16 -7.38 -5.97
N ILE A 2 -3.27 -6.18 -5.42
CA ILE A 2 -4.43 -5.73 -4.63
C ILE A 2 -5.07 -4.55 -5.36
N ALA A 3 -6.29 -4.74 -5.88
CA ALA A 3 -7.06 -3.70 -6.54
C ALA A 3 -7.95 -2.97 -5.53
N GLY A 4 -7.61 -1.73 -5.22
CA GLY A 4 -8.15 -0.93 -4.12
C GLY A 4 -7.18 -0.91 -2.94
N ALA A 5 -6.41 0.17 -2.79
CA ALA A 5 -5.43 0.36 -1.73
C ALA A 5 -5.97 1.19 -0.55
N GLY A 6 -7.29 1.21 -0.33
CA GLY A 6 -7.87 1.78 0.89
C GLY A 6 -7.42 1.04 2.17
N ALA A 7 -8.03 1.33 3.33
CA ALA A 7 -7.57 0.82 4.63
C ALA A 7 -7.33 -0.71 4.65
N MET A 8 -8.32 -1.51 4.23
CA MET A 8 -8.20 -2.98 4.21
C MET A 8 -7.21 -3.48 3.16
N GLY A 9 -7.25 -2.93 1.94
CA GLY A 9 -6.33 -3.32 0.87
C GLY A 9 -4.88 -3.02 1.20
N SER A 10 -4.62 -1.87 1.82
CA SER A 10 -3.32 -1.50 2.37
C SER A 10 -2.86 -2.45 3.47
N ARG A 11 -3.75 -2.84 4.40
CA ARG A 11 -3.41 -3.79 5.47
C ARG A 11 -3.04 -5.16 4.92
N PHE A 12 -3.86 -5.74 4.04
CA PHE A 12 -3.55 -7.04 3.44
C PHE A 12 -2.31 -6.98 2.55
N GLY A 13 -2.18 -5.94 1.73
CA GLY A 13 -1.01 -5.76 0.87
C GLY A 13 0.28 -5.65 1.68
N LEU A 14 0.27 -4.89 2.77
CA LEU A 14 1.41 -4.75 3.67
C LEU A 14 1.79 -6.07 4.35
N MET A 15 0.80 -6.81 4.87
CA MET A 15 1.04 -8.12 5.50
C MET A 15 1.63 -9.14 4.50
N LEU A 16 1.07 -9.21 3.29
CA LEU A 16 1.56 -10.12 2.25
C LEU A 16 2.97 -9.75 1.78
N TYR A 17 3.24 -8.46 1.59
CA TYR A 17 4.56 -7.95 1.21
C TYR A 17 5.62 -8.27 2.28
N ASN A 18 5.29 -8.03 3.55
CA ASN A 18 6.19 -8.36 4.67
C ASN A 18 6.43 -9.86 4.84
N ALA A 19 5.50 -10.72 4.38
CA ALA A 19 5.67 -12.16 4.34
C ALA A 19 6.52 -12.65 3.14
N GLY A 20 7.07 -11.74 2.32
CA GLY A 20 7.94 -12.08 1.19
C GLY A 20 7.22 -12.37 -0.12
N ASN A 21 5.93 -12.05 -0.23
CA ASN A 21 5.18 -12.19 -1.48
C ASN A 21 5.42 -11.01 -2.42
N ASP A 22 5.35 -11.24 -3.73
CA ASP A 22 5.32 -10.18 -4.73
C ASP A 22 3.95 -9.48 -4.74
N VAL A 23 3.92 -8.23 -4.28
CA VAL A 23 2.69 -7.45 -4.09
C VAL A 23 2.83 -6.08 -4.73
N ILE A 24 1.86 -5.77 -5.59
CA ILE A 24 1.59 -4.42 -6.09
C ILE A 24 0.21 -3.96 -5.62
N LEU A 25 0.15 -2.73 -5.10
CA LEU A 25 -1.09 -2.01 -4.80
C LEU A 25 -1.56 -1.23 -6.02
N ILE A 26 -2.86 -1.20 -6.26
CA ILE A 26 -3.46 -0.43 -7.35
C ILE A 26 -4.63 0.36 -6.79
N ASP A 27 -4.65 1.68 -7.00
CA ASP A 27 -5.73 2.55 -6.50
C ASP A 27 -6.14 3.58 -7.54
N LYS A 28 -7.37 4.11 -7.45
CA LYS A 28 -7.87 5.18 -8.33
C LYS A 28 -7.58 6.58 -7.75
N TRP A 29 -7.31 6.68 -6.45
CA TRP A 29 -7.07 7.95 -5.78
C TRP A 29 -5.62 8.41 -5.98
N ARG A 30 -5.45 9.37 -6.90
CA ARG A 30 -4.13 9.86 -7.32
C ARG A 30 -3.28 10.41 -6.17
N ASP A 31 -3.84 11.25 -5.31
CA ASP A 31 -3.08 11.84 -4.21
C ASP A 31 -2.60 10.77 -3.22
N HIS A 32 -3.41 9.73 -3.00
CA HIS A 32 -3.02 8.61 -2.15
C HIS A 32 -1.87 7.80 -2.76
N VAL A 33 -1.93 7.50 -4.06
CA VAL A 33 -0.85 6.81 -4.79
C VAL A 33 0.45 7.63 -4.72
N GLU A 34 0.39 8.92 -5.01
CA GLU A 34 1.57 9.78 -4.99
C GLU A 34 2.14 9.98 -3.58
N ALA A 35 1.27 10.07 -2.56
CA ALA A 35 1.70 10.10 -1.16
C ALA A 35 2.45 8.82 -0.76
N ILE A 36 1.96 7.64 -1.16
CA ILE A 36 2.63 6.36 -0.89
C ILE A 36 3.94 6.26 -1.67
N LYS A 37 3.99 6.69 -2.95
CA LYS A 37 5.26 6.71 -3.71
C LYS A 37 6.32 7.59 -3.06
N LYS A 38 5.93 8.78 -2.58
CA LYS A 38 6.84 9.74 -1.97
C LYS A 38 7.31 9.30 -0.58
N ASN A 39 6.38 8.85 0.26
CA ASN A 39 6.61 8.68 1.70
C ASN A 39 6.67 7.20 2.13
N GLY A 40 6.28 6.27 1.28
CA GLY A 40 5.97 4.89 1.66
C GLY A 40 4.55 4.75 2.22
N LEU A 41 4.09 3.51 2.36
CA LEU A 41 2.85 3.19 3.06
C LEU A 41 3.12 3.15 4.57
N SER A 42 2.59 4.13 5.30
CA SER A 42 2.64 4.16 6.76
C SER A 42 1.42 3.47 7.36
N ALA A 43 1.66 2.56 8.31
CA ALA A 43 0.61 1.88 9.07
C ALA A 43 0.93 1.89 10.57
N ASN A 44 -0.10 1.95 11.41
CA ASN A 44 -0.01 1.60 12.82
C ASN A 44 -0.57 0.19 13.00
N ILE A 45 0.30 -0.76 13.31
CA ILE A 45 -0.04 -2.17 13.52
C ILE A 45 0.13 -2.45 15.01
N ASN A 46 -0.97 -2.66 15.72
CA ASN A 46 -0.97 -2.97 17.16
C ASN A 46 -0.17 -1.96 18.01
N GLY A 47 -0.28 -0.67 17.69
CA GLY A 47 0.44 0.40 18.40
C GLY A 47 1.83 0.72 17.83
N GLN A 48 2.36 -0.11 16.94
CA GLN A 48 3.67 0.10 16.33
C GLN A 48 3.54 0.74 14.95
N ARG A 49 4.20 1.89 14.78
CA ARG A 49 4.25 2.57 13.49
C ARG A 49 5.32 1.94 12.60
N SER A 50 4.92 1.52 11.41
CA SER A 50 5.80 1.02 10.37
C SER A 50 5.56 1.79 9.08
N THR A 51 6.63 2.02 8.31
CA THR A 51 6.55 2.61 6.97
C THR A 51 7.28 1.71 6.02
N THR A 52 6.57 1.21 5.01
CA THR A 52 7.11 0.28 4.03
C THR A 52 7.02 0.88 2.64
N ARG A 53 8.13 0.85 1.90
CA ARG A 53 8.14 1.16 0.47
C ARG A 53 7.80 -0.09 -0.30
N MET A 54 6.59 -0.13 -0.85
CA MET A 54 6.12 -1.21 -1.69
C MET A 54 5.57 -0.65 -3.02
N PRO A 55 5.56 -1.46 -4.09
CA PRO A 55 5.04 -1.02 -5.39
C PRO A 55 3.58 -0.58 -5.31
N ILE A 56 3.28 0.59 -5.87
CA ILE A 56 1.90 1.10 -6.04
C ILE A 56 1.76 1.82 -7.38
N SER A 57 0.61 1.65 -8.03
CA SER A 57 0.28 2.37 -9.27
C SER A 57 -1.15 2.92 -9.28
N ILE A 58 -1.35 3.92 -10.12
CA ILE A 58 -2.67 4.50 -10.41
C ILE A 58 -3.42 3.57 -11.36
N LEU A 59 -4.67 3.27 -11.06
CA LEU A 59 -5.57 2.60 -11.99
C LEU A 59 -6.03 3.63 -13.03
N MET A 60 -5.42 3.58 -14.22
CA MET A 60 -5.89 4.33 -15.38
C MET A 60 -7.17 3.69 -15.91
N LYS A 61 -8.13 4.52 -16.30
CA LYS A 61 -9.37 4.10 -16.94
C LYS A 61 -9.15 3.90 -18.42
#